data_AF-A0A0G1D6X1-F1
#
_entry.id   AF-A0A0G1D6X1-F1
#
_cell.length_a   1.000
_cell.length_b   1.000
_cell.length_c   1.000
_cell.angle_alpha   90.00
_cell.angle_beta   90.00
_cell.angle_gamma   90.00
#
_symmetry.space_group_name_H-M   'P 1'
#
loop_
_entity.id
_entity.type
_entity.pdbx_description
1 polymer ?
#
loop_
_entity_poly.entity_id
_entity_poly.type
_entity_poly.pdbx_seq_one_letter_code
_entity_poly.pdbx_strand_id
1 'polypeptide(L)'
;MTTQVIFKIDKTLKDRAMKKAQQKGIPFSAVLKLATKAFVDDRLDIDVAMQPQLNEKTRKMLKQAVEDIKQGKNLSPVFDNARDMNKYLDSL
;
A
#
# COMPACT_ATOMS: atom_id res chain seq x y z
N MET A 1 21.78 7.65 24.08
CA MET A 1 22.87 8.24 23.27
C MET A 1 22.32 8.61 21.91
N THR A 2 22.70 9.75 21.34
CA THR A 2 22.28 10.20 19.99
C THR A 2 23.48 10.28 19.06
N THR A 3 23.30 9.95 17.79
CA THR A 3 24.37 9.94 16.77
C THR A 3 23.91 10.69 15.52
N GLN A 4 24.86 11.29 14.81
CA GLN A 4 24.60 12.07 13.60
C GLN A 4 24.57 11.18 12.35
N VAL A 5 23.63 11.45 11.44
CA VAL A 5 23.52 10.79 10.14
C VAL A 5 23.81 11.83 9.04
N ILE A 6 24.77 11.54 8.16
CA ILE A 6 25.17 12.42 7.04
C ILE A 6 25.18 11.60 5.76
N PHE A 7 24.44 12.04 4.75
CA PHE A 7 24.43 11.46 3.40
C PHE A 7 24.12 12.52 2.35
N LYS A 8 24.49 12.24 1.10
CA LYS A 8 24.13 13.05 -0.06
C LYS A 8 22.78 12.59 -0.61
N ILE A 9 21.98 13.53 -1.09
CA ILE A 9 20.68 13.28 -1.74
C ILE A 9 20.49 14.30 -2.85
N ASP A 10 19.72 13.94 -3.88
CA ASP A 10 19.28 14.90 -4.89
C ASP A 10 18.61 16.12 -4.25
N LYS A 11 18.99 17.32 -4.72
CA LYS A 11 18.51 18.58 -4.16
C LYS A 11 17.00 18.73 -4.34
N THR A 12 16.49 18.42 -5.53
CA THR A 12 15.06 18.58 -5.83
C THR A 12 14.20 17.61 -5.02
N LEU A 13 14.69 16.40 -4.78
CA LEU A 13 14.05 15.41 -3.93
C LEU A 13 14.00 15.88 -2.48
N LYS A 14 15.12 16.38 -1.95
CA LYS A 14 15.18 16.95 -0.60
C LYS A 14 14.19 18.09 -0.43
N ASP A 15 14.17 19.04 -1.36
CA ASP A 15 13.31 20.22 -1.28
C ASP A 15 11.82 19.83 -1.31
N ARG A 16 11.44 18.89 -2.18
CA ARG A 16 10.07 18.35 -2.23
C ARG A 16 9.68 17.62 -0.95
N ALA A 17 10.57 16.80 -0.40
CA ALA A 17 10.32 16.07 0.84
C ALA A 17 10.18 17.03 2.05
N MET A 18 11.02 18.07 2.11
CA MET A 18 10.94 19.11 3.14
C MET A 18 9.62 19.89 3.05
N LYS A 19 9.20 20.31 1.85
CA LYS A 19 7.92 21.01 1.66
C LYS A 19 6.74 20.14 2.07
N LYS A 20 6.76 18.85 1.71
CA LYS A 20 5.73 17.89 2.12
C LYS A 20 5.69 17.68 3.64
N ALA A 21 6.83 17.67 4.32
CA ALA A 21 6.90 17.58 5.78
C ALA A 21 6.30 18.83 6.44
N GLN A 22 6.64 20.02 5.96
CA GLN A 22 6.09 21.29 6.43
C GLN A 22 4.58 21.38 6.27
N GLN A 23 4.05 20.94 5.12
CA GLN A 23 2.59 20.87 4.89
C GLN A 23 1.88 19.95 5.88
N LYS A 24 2.58 18.94 6.43
CA LYS A 24 2.07 18.06 7.47
C LYS A 24 2.37 18.55 8.89
N GLY A 25 2.93 19.76 9.05
CA GLY A 25 3.23 20.35 10.35
C GLY A 25 4.39 19.68 11.10
N ILE A 26 5.26 18.93 10.41
CA ILE A 26 6.36 18.21 11.04
C ILE A 26 7.72 18.59 10.43
N PRO A 27 8.80 18.62 11.24
CA PRO A 27 10.13 18.88 10.71
C PRO A 27 10.60 17.70 9.86
N PHE A 28 11.36 17.97 8.80
CA PHE A 28 11.89 16.93 7.91
C PHE A 28 12.76 15.89 8.65
N SER A 29 13.47 16.31 9.70
CA SER A 29 14.24 15.39 10.56
C SER A 29 13.35 14.38 11.30
N ALA A 30 12.13 14.75 11.68
CA ALA A 30 11.17 13.81 12.27
C ALA A 30 10.71 12.77 11.26
N VAL A 31 10.52 13.16 9.99
CA VAL A 31 10.19 12.21 8.90
C VAL A 31 11.27 11.14 8.79
N LEU A 32 12.54 11.54 8.74
CA LEU A 32 13.66 10.60 8.65
C LEU A 32 13.73 9.68 9.88
N LYS A 33 13.61 10.23 11.10
CA LYS A 33 13.61 9.43 12.33
C LYS A 33 12.45 8.43 12.38
N LEU A 34 11.25 8.85 12.00
CA LEU A 34 10.06 8.00 11.96
C LEU A 34 10.19 6.89 10.89
N ALA A 35 10.73 7.22 9.72
CA ALA A 35 11.00 6.26 8.67
C ALA A 35 12.05 5.23 9.12
N THR A 36 13.16 5.66 9.74
CA THR A 36 14.17 4.76 10.30
C THR A 36 13.57 3.83 11.36
N LYS A 37 12.72 4.38 12.25
CA LYS A 37 12.02 3.55 13.24
C LYS A 37 11.06 2.56 12.58
N ALA A 38 10.26 3.01 11.61
CA ALA A 38 9.34 2.13 10.89
C ALA A 38 10.06 1.03 10.13
N PHE A 39 11.26 1.29 9.59
CA PHE A 39 12.09 0.30 8.92
C PHE A 39 12.59 -0.77 9.89
N VAL A 40 13.05 -0.39 11.08
CA VAL A 40 13.49 -1.35 12.12
C VAL A 40 12.30 -2.12 12.71
N ASP A 41 11.12 -1.51 12.76
CA ASP A 41 9.90 -2.13 13.28
C ASP A 41 9.15 -2.97 12.21
N ASP A 42 9.75 -3.26 11.04
CA ASP A 42 9.13 -3.97 9.91
C ASP A 42 7.81 -3.34 9.38
N ARG A 43 7.60 -2.04 9.63
CA ARG A 43 6.44 -1.25 9.16
C ARG A 43 6.71 -0.45 7.90
N LEU A 44 7.97 -0.35 7.48
CA LEU A 44 8.40 0.24 6.23
C LEU A 44 9.26 -0.78 5.50
N ASP A 45 8.73 -1.33 4.42
CA ASP A 45 9.51 -2.20 3.54
C ASP A 45 10.27 -1.33 2.51
N ILE A 46 11.56 -1.60 2.36
CA ILE A 46 12.41 -0.95 1.35
C ILE A 46 12.75 -2.01 0.33
N ASP A 47 11.79 -2.29 -0.54
CA ASP A 47 11.99 -3.19 -1.66
C ASP A 47 12.47 -2.40 -2.89
N VAL A 48 13.35 -3.02 -3.70
CA VAL A 48 13.89 -2.42 -4.93
C VAL A 48 12.78 -2.27 -5.99
N ALA A 49 11.67 -2.99 -5.83
CA ALA A 49 10.48 -2.85 -6.64
C ALA A 49 9.47 -1.88 -6.00
N MET A 50 9.42 -0.65 -6.53
CA MET A 50 8.34 0.31 -6.28
C MET A 50 6.96 -0.34 -6.46
N GLN A 51 6.28 -0.58 -5.33
CA GLN A 51 4.95 -1.18 -5.20
C GLN A 51 4.86 -2.63 -5.70
N PRO A 52 4.28 -3.56 -4.92
CA PRO A 52 3.97 -4.89 -5.43
C PRO A 52 3.03 -4.74 -6.62
N GLN A 53 3.56 -4.88 -7.83
CA GLN A 53 2.75 -4.92 -9.02
C GLN A 53 2.03 -6.26 -9.04
N LEU A 54 0.72 -6.21 -9.23
CA LEU A 54 -0.04 -7.42 -9.55
C LEU A 54 0.62 -8.09 -10.75
N ASN A 55 0.92 -9.39 -10.61
CA ASN A 55 1.39 -10.20 -11.72
C ASN A 55 0.33 -10.21 -12.84
N GLU A 56 0.72 -10.57 -14.06
CA GLU A 56 -0.18 -10.52 -15.22
C GLU A 56 -1.46 -11.34 -15.02
N LYS A 57 -1.34 -12.51 -14.36
CA LYS A 57 -2.47 -13.39 -14.09
C LYS A 57 -3.50 -12.70 -13.19
N THR A 58 -3.07 -12.11 -12.07
CA THR A 58 -3.95 -11.40 -11.14
C THR A 58 -4.56 -10.16 -11.80
N ARG A 59 -3.80 -9.43 -12.62
CA ARG A 59 -4.31 -8.27 -13.35
C ARG A 59 -5.41 -8.65 -14.36
N LYS A 60 -5.21 -9.74 -15.11
CA LYS A 60 -6.22 -10.28 -16.05
C LYS A 60 -7.47 -10.75 -15.31
N MET A 61 -7.30 -11.46 -14.19
CA MET A 61 -8.40 -11.93 -13.35
C MET A 61 -9.26 -10.77 -12.83
N LEU A 62 -8.65 -9.72 -12.28
CA LEU A 62 -9.39 -8.56 -11.79
C LEU A 62 -10.09 -7.81 -12.93
N LYS A 63 -9.44 -7.68 -14.10
CA LYS A 63 -10.07 -7.04 -15.27
C LYS A 63 -11.31 -7.80 -15.71
N GLN A 64 -11.25 -9.14 -15.74
CA GLN A 64 -12.40 -9.98 -16.07
C GLN A 64 -13.50 -9.85 -15.01
N ALA A 65 -13.16 -9.92 -13.72
CA ALA A 65 -14.13 -9.79 -12.64
C ALA A 65 -14.90 -8.45 -12.68
N VAL A 66 -14.22 -7.35 -13.00
CA VAL A 66 -14.86 -6.03 -13.18
C VAL A 66 -15.83 -6.02 -14.36
N GLU A 67 -15.49 -6.69 -15.47
CA GLU A 67 -16.36 -6.78 -16.63
C GLU A 67 -17.58 -7.66 -16.35
N ASP A 68 -17.36 -8.79 -15.67
CA ASP A 68 -18.42 -9.70 -15.23
C ASP A 68 -19.41 -8.98 -14.32
N ILE A 69 -18.93 -8.18 -13.35
CA ILE A 69 -19.78 -7.36 -12.47
C ILE A 69 -20.63 -6.37 -13.29
N LYS A 70 -20.03 -5.66 -14.27
CA LYS A 70 -20.78 -4.71 -15.11
C LYS A 70 -21.86 -5.39 -15.95
N GLN A 71 -21.60 -6.63 -16.38
CA GLN A 71 -22.53 -7.42 -17.18
C GLN A 71 -23.51 -8.25 -16.33
N GLY A 72 -23.44 -8.19 -15.00
CA GLY A 72 -24.26 -8.99 -14.10
C GLY A 72 -23.98 -10.50 -14.20
N LYS A 73 -22.78 -10.89 -14.61
CA LYS A 73 -22.35 -12.29 -14.79
C LYS A 73 -21.42 -12.72 -13.66
N ASN A 74 -21.36 -14.02 -13.41
CA ASN A 74 -20.47 -14.63 -12.41
C ASN A 74 -20.54 -13.98 -11.02
N LEU A 75 -21.74 -13.51 -10.65
CA LEU A 75 -22.02 -12.95 -9.34
C LEU A 75 -22.51 -14.05 -8.40
N SER A 76 -22.08 -14.00 -7.14
CA SER A 76 -22.70 -14.80 -6.09
C SER A 76 -24.17 -14.38 -5.90
N PRO A 77 -24.99 -15.24 -5.29
CA PRO A 77 -26.25 -14.79 -4.70
C PRO A 77 -26.03 -13.61 -3.74
N VAL A 78 -27.11 -12.84 -3.51
CA VAL A 78 -27.15 -11.88 -2.42
C VAL A 78 -27.34 -12.66 -1.11
N PHE A 79 -26.61 -12.28 -0.07
CA PHE A 79 -26.70 -12.90 1.25
C PHE A 79 -27.20 -11.88 2.27
N ASP A 80 -28.17 -12.28 3.08
CA ASP A 80 -28.73 -11.43 4.14
C ASP A 80 -27.92 -11.51 5.44
N ASN A 81 -27.03 -12.51 5.57
CA ASN A 81 -26.18 -12.69 6.74
C ASN A 81 -24.87 -13.42 6.40
N ALA A 82 -23.87 -13.25 7.27
CA ALA A 82 -22.54 -13.83 7.08
C ALA A 82 -22.52 -15.37 7.14
N ARG A 83 -23.46 -16.01 7.84
CA ARG A 83 -23.52 -17.48 7.95
C ARG A 83 -23.87 -18.10 6.60
N ASP A 84 -24.84 -17.53 5.89
CA ASP A 84 -25.25 -18.02 4.58
C ASP A 84 -24.18 -17.75 3.52
N MET A 85 -23.51 -16.59 3.59
CA MET A 85 -22.35 -16.30 2.75
C MET A 85 -21.23 -17.34 2.96
N ASN A 86 -20.85 -17.62 4.21
CA ASN A 86 -19.79 -18.59 4.50
C ASN A 86 -20.15 -19.98 3.98
N LYS A 87 -21.39 -20.44 4.22
CA LYS A 87 -21.86 -21.74 3.72
C LYS A 87 -21.78 -21.85 2.20
N TYR A 88 -22.08 -20.77 1.48
CA TYR A 88 -21.94 -20.73 0.03
C TYR A 88 -20.47 -20.79 -0.38
N LEU A 89 -19.60 -19.96 0.21
CA LEU A 89 -18.18 -19.90 -0.13
C LEU A 89 -17.46 -21.21 0.17
N ASP A 90 -17.80 -21.90 1.26
CA ASP A 90 -17.25 -23.20 1.63
C ASP A 90 -17.70 -24.33 0.66
N SER A 91 -18.70 -24.08 -0.17
CA SER A 91 -19.22 -25.04 -1.16
C SER A 91 -18.70 -24.81 -2.59
N LEU A 92 -17.93 -23.74 -2.83
CA LEU A 92 -17.29 -23.42 -4.11
C LEU A 92 -15.96 -24.16 -4.30
#